data_AF-A0A973FTX1-F1
#
_entry.id   AF-A0A973FTX1-F1
#
_cell.length_a   1.000
_cell.length_b   1.000
_cell.length_c   1.000
_cell.angle_alpha   90.00
_cell.angle_beta   90.00
_cell.angle_gamma   90.00
#
_symmetry.space_group_name_H-M   'P 1'
#
loop_
_entity.id
_entity.type
_entity.pdbx_description
1 polymer ?
#
loop_
_entity_poly.entity_id
_entity_poly.type
_entity_poly.pdbx_seq_one_letter_code
_entity_poly.pdbx_strand_id
1 'polypeptide(L)'
;MSDFNGSCLGCGTCAEVCPFLSEFGTPHKILLDPPEATFYCTSCRRCEAVCPLGLSPAAAFLETKQRLVRENQMSSSVRKALDGAKAFAKAGHGFPFSFYGIADTVFWPGCGMPANRPELIRKVQDILGRHLEQKVGLVLDCCHDPVFELGDSQTALTALQEINKRLLDSGVKKVISGCLNCHKLLSKYLQNIQVVFILEVLPPEIFKQQQDEHGAIYLHHPCPSSRWVNIPDAARDVINHVYPSRASDGKVERSEPLCCGSGCGLTTTSPELADRFLERIVQEGNGRTIVTYCAGCQNRFLKRGVEAVHLLECLAGVEPRKKVPSPAAQWINRLVLAGRVRLNIPKLLILLSIALLIAVGFYLTSQHIFSAEKLMDLLERNPVLAPVIFLGIYAVAPGLFLPSIPITLAAGFFWGPVWGVVFSITGATIGACLPFFLSRYLLQDFIKNKVSPERWQWLQDKVNQHGWQAVAFTRLIPVFPFNLLNYLFGLTPIAFLQYLWSTFVFMLPACIAFVAFGSSLGELIMRGNIKGVIIGIAVAVVAFLVPLALRPFFRKIGDNKPPVADKKSRKD
;
A
#
# COMPACT_ATOMS: atom_id res chain seq x y z
N MET A 1 -30.85 -18.21 25.86
CA MET A 1 -31.54 -19.44 25.41
C MET A 1 -32.90 -19.66 26.10
N SER A 2 -33.03 -19.46 27.42
CA SER A 2 -34.29 -19.65 28.18
C SER A 2 -35.49 -18.92 27.59
N ASP A 3 -35.28 -17.65 27.22
CA ASP A 3 -36.36 -16.77 26.80
C ASP A 3 -36.89 -17.12 25.40
N PHE A 4 -36.02 -17.62 24.52
CA PHE A 4 -36.43 -18.07 23.19
C PHE A 4 -37.28 -19.34 23.26
N ASN A 5 -36.85 -20.35 24.04
CA ASN A 5 -37.57 -21.62 24.15
C ASN A 5 -38.93 -21.46 24.84
N GLY A 6 -39.06 -20.54 25.79
CA GLY A 6 -40.35 -20.22 26.42
C GLY A 6 -41.31 -19.44 25.52
N SER A 7 -40.80 -18.73 24.50
CA SER A 7 -41.61 -17.85 23.64
C SER A 7 -41.94 -18.45 22.26
N CYS A 8 -41.19 -19.46 21.81
CA CYS A 8 -41.36 -20.05 20.48
C CYS A 8 -42.57 -20.99 20.42
N LEU A 9 -43.53 -20.71 19.53
CA LEU A 9 -44.74 -21.52 19.35
C LEU A 9 -44.53 -22.80 18.53
N GLY A 10 -43.35 -23.02 17.93
CA GLY A 10 -43.10 -24.16 17.06
C GLY A 10 -43.93 -24.17 15.76
N CYS A 11 -44.44 -23.03 15.31
CA CYS A 11 -45.38 -22.92 14.19
C CYS A 11 -44.84 -23.32 12.80
N GLY A 12 -43.52 -23.41 12.61
CA GLY A 12 -42.93 -23.89 11.35
C GLY A 12 -42.71 -22.84 10.26
N THR A 13 -43.21 -21.61 10.37
CA THR A 13 -43.08 -20.56 9.33
C THR A 13 -41.62 -20.30 8.91
N CYS A 14 -40.68 -20.36 9.85
CA CYS A 14 -39.26 -20.19 9.54
C CYS A 14 -38.65 -21.37 8.76
N ALA A 15 -39.23 -22.57 8.84
CA ALA A 15 -38.78 -23.75 8.12
C ALA A 15 -39.16 -23.71 6.63
N GLU A 16 -40.29 -23.09 6.28
CA GLU A 16 -40.74 -22.91 4.90
C GLU A 16 -39.78 -22.07 4.05
N VAL A 17 -39.02 -21.17 4.68
CA VAL A 17 -38.10 -20.24 3.99
C VAL A 17 -36.63 -20.57 4.17
N CYS A 18 -36.29 -21.70 4.82
CA CYS A 18 -34.92 -22.02 5.20
C CYS A 18 -34.62 -23.51 4.97
N PRO A 19 -33.80 -23.87 3.96
CA PRO A 19 -33.39 -25.25 3.69
C PRO A 19 -32.86 -26.01 4.93
N PHE A 20 -32.10 -25.32 5.79
CA PHE A 20 -31.59 -25.90 7.04
C PHE A 20 -32.73 -26.30 7.98
N LEU A 21 -33.68 -25.40 8.23
CA LEU A 21 -34.81 -25.69 9.12
C LEU A 21 -35.80 -26.68 8.51
N SER A 22 -35.92 -26.73 7.18
CA SER A 22 -36.73 -27.76 6.51
C SER A 22 -36.15 -29.17 6.69
N GLU A 23 -34.82 -29.28 6.85
CA GLU A 23 -34.13 -30.57 7.00
C GLU A 23 -34.03 -31.01 8.46
N PHE A 24 -33.65 -30.08 9.35
CA PHE A 24 -33.39 -30.38 10.76
C PHE A 24 -34.57 -30.07 11.70
N GLY A 25 -35.63 -29.44 11.19
CA GLY A 25 -36.83 -29.08 11.94
C GLY A 25 -36.85 -27.68 12.53
N THR A 26 -37.87 -27.39 13.33
CA THR A 26 -38.08 -26.06 13.92
C THR A 26 -36.96 -25.68 14.90
N PRO A 27 -36.68 -24.38 15.11
CA PRO A 27 -35.66 -23.94 16.05
C PRO A 27 -35.83 -24.48 17.47
N HIS A 28 -37.06 -24.56 17.98
CA HIS A 28 -37.34 -25.11 19.30
C HIS A 28 -36.86 -26.57 19.44
N LYS A 29 -37.15 -27.41 18.44
CA LYS A 29 -36.71 -28.81 18.41
C LYS A 29 -35.19 -28.92 18.35
N ILE A 30 -34.55 -28.18 17.43
CA ILE A 30 -33.08 -28.22 17.26
C ILE A 30 -32.34 -27.80 18.53
N LEU A 31 -32.84 -26.77 19.24
CA LEU A 31 -32.20 -26.29 20.47
C LEU A 31 -32.27 -27.31 21.62
N LEU A 32 -33.23 -28.24 21.57
CA LEU A 32 -33.39 -29.31 22.54
C LEU A 32 -32.57 -30.55 22.13
N ASP A 33 -32.78 -31.05 20.91
CA ASP A 33 -32.12 -32.23 20.39
C ASP A 33 -32.26 -32.34 18.84
N PRO A 34 -31.17 -32.41 18.04
CA PRO A 34 -29.75 -32.32 18.43
C PRO A 34 -29.20 -30.87 18.34
N PRO A 35 -28.66 -30.27 19.42
CA PRO A 35 -28.14 -28.90 19.42
C PRO A 35 -26.91 -28.70 18.52
N GLU A 36 -26.19 -29.75 18.17
CA GLU A 36 -25.05 -29.72 17.26
C GLU A 36 -25.46 -29.33 15.84
N ALA A 37 -26.72 -29.56 15.44
CA ALA A 37 -27.22 -29.13 14.14
C ALA A 37 -27.18 -27.60 13.98
N THR A 38 -27.11 -26.84 15.08
CA THR A 38 -26.98 -25.37 15.03
C THR A 38 -25.76 -24.91 14.22
N PHE A 39 -24.68 -25.71 14.12
CA PHE A 39 -23.50 -25.39 13.31
C PHE A 39 -23.80 -25.29 11.80
N TYR A 40 -24.89 -25.88 11.31
CA TYR A 40 -25.32 -25.77 9.90
C TYR A 40 -26.16 -24.52 9.63
N CYS A 41 -26.57 -23.77 10.67
CA CYS A 41 -27.20 -22.47 10.48
C CYS A 41 -26.18 -21.43 10.00
N THR A 42 -26.49 -20.72 8.92
CA THR A 42 -25.63 -19.68 8.31
C THR A 42 -25.74 -18.28 8.96
N SER A 43 -26.55 -18.15 10.01
CA SER A 43 -26.84 -16.86 10.68
C SER A 43 -27.38 -15.77 9.75
N CYS A 44 -28.08 -16.16 8.67
CA CYS A 44 -28.59 -15.24 7.65
C CYS A 44 -29.79 -14.38 8.11
N ARG A 45 -30.41 -14.73 9.24
CA ARG A 45 -31.58 -14.07 9.85
C ARG A 45 -32.87 -14.07 9.03
N ARG A 46 -32.94 -14.85 7.94
CA ARG A 46 -34.19 -14.98 7.16
C ARG A 46 -35.37 -15.49 8.01
N CYS A 47 -35.09 -16.40 8.94
CA CYS A 47 -36.06 -16.93 9.89
C CYS A 47 -36.65 -15.87 10.82
N GLU A 48 -35.95 -14.78 11.08
CA GLU A 48 -36.42 -13.69 11.94
C GLU A 48 -37.38 -12.78 11.19
N ALA A 49 -37.06 -12.48 9.92
CA ALA A 49 -37.87 -11.64 9.06
C ALA A 49 -39.29 -12.20 8.83
N VAL A 50 -39.46 -13.53 8.93
CA VAL A 50 -40.76 -14.20 8.77
C VAL A 50 -41.37 -14.65 10.11
N CYS A 51 -40.72 -14.38 11.25
CA CYS A 51 -41.23 -14.84 12.54
C CYS A 51 -42.41 -13.97 12.97
N PRO A 52 -43.62 -14.52 13.18
CA PRO A 52 -44.79 -13.74 13.57
C PRO A 52 -44.67 -13.10 14.96
N LEU A 53 -43.76 -13.61 15.80
CA LEU A 53 -43.48 -13.11 17.14
C LEU A 53 -42.20 -12.24 17.21
N GLY A 54 -41.55 -11.97 16.08
CA GLY A 54 -40.31 -11.18 16.05
C GLY A 54 -39.12 -11.82 16.78
N LEU A 55 -39.17 -13.14 17.03
CA LEU A 55 -38.08 -13.86 17.70
C LEU A 55 -36.86 -14.00 16.77
N SER A 56 -35.68 -14.18 17.37
CA SER A 56 -34.43 -14.41 16.64
C SER A 56 -33.90 -15.85 16.81
N PRO A 57 -34.35 -16.80 15.96
CA PRO A 57 -33.75 -18.14 15.96
C PRO A 57 -32.24 -18.13 15.69
N ALA A 58 -31.76 -17.22 14.83
CA ALA A 58 -30.33 -17.15 14.52
C ALA A 58 -29.49 -16.72 15.73
N ALA A 59 -29.98 -15.81 16.59
CA ALA A 59 -29.29 -15.47 17.83
C ALA A 59 -29.29 -16.64 18.83
N ALA A 60 -30.42 -17.34 18.98
CA ALA A 60 -30.50 -18.52 19.85
C ALA A 60 -29.54 -19.64 19.39
N PHE A 61 -29.45 -19.88 18.07
CA PHE A 61 -28.48 -20.81 17.51
C PHE A 61 -27.04 -20.35 17.71
N LEU A 62 -26.73 -19.06 17.55
CA LEU A 62 -25.39 -18.54 17.80
C LEU A 62 -24.96 -18.72 19.27
N GLU A 63 -25.86 -18.44 20.22
CA GLU A 63 -25.62 -18.68 21.65
C GLU A 63 -25.34 -20.16 21.94
N THR A 64 -26.11 -21.05 21.29
CA THR A 64 -25.90 -22.51 21.39
C THR A 64 -24.56 -22.93 20.83
N LYS A 65 -24.18 -22.47 19.62
CA LYS A 65 -22.85 -22.71 19.04
C LYS A 65 -21.75 -22.27 20.00
N GLN A 66 -21.87 -21.09 20.60
CA GLN A 66 -20.88 -20.57 21.54
C GLN A 66 -20.73 -21.45 22.78
N ARG A 67 -21.85 -21.94 23.34
CA ARG A 67 -21.84 -22.91 24.44
C ARG A 67 -21.12 -24.20 24.03
N LEU A 68 -21.52 -24.80 22.91
CA LEU A 68 -20.95 -26.04 22.40
C LEU A 68 -19.45 -25.92 22.10
N VAL A 69 -18.99 -24.78 21.54
CA VAL A 69 -17.56 -24.51 21.34
C VAL A 69 -16.81 -24.45 22.67
N ARG A 70 -17.34 -23.78 23.70
CA ARG A 70 -16.72 -23.71 25.03
C ARG A 70 -16.64 -25.08 25.70
N GLU A 71 -17.67 -25.90 25.51
CA GLU A 71 -17.76 -27.28 26.04
C GLU A 71 -17.00 -28.30 25.17
N ASN A 72 -16.38 -27.85 24.07
CA ASN A 72 -15.69 -28.68 23.09
C ASN A 72 -16.57 -29.78 22.44
N GLN A 73 -17.89 -29.55 22.40
CA GLN A 73 -18.90 -30.42 21.81
C GLN A 73 -19.15 -30.04 20.36
N MET A 74 -18.26 -30.49 19.47
CA MET A 74 -18.33 -30.22 18.04
C MET A 74 -17.97 -31.46 17.24
N SER A 75 -18.59 -31.63 16.08
CA SER A 75 -18.15 -32.64 15.12
C SER A 75 -16.75 -32.33 14.60
N SER A 76 -16.07 -33.37 14.07
CA SER A 76 -14.74 -33.22 13.48
C SER A 76 -14.73 -32.25 12.28
N SER A 77 -15.79 -32.22 11.48
CA SER A 77 -15.93 -31.31 10.34
C SER A 77 -16.06 -29.85 10.79
N VAL A 78 -16.86 -29.58 11.83
CA VAL A 78 -17.00 -28.25 12.43
C VAL A 78 -15.68 -27.79 13.06
N ARG A 79 -14.99 -28.67 13.81
CA ARG A 79 -13.69 -28.36 14.39
C ARG A 79 -12.67 -27.97 13.31
N LYS A 80 -12.59 -28.74 12.22
CA LYS A 80 -11.72 -28.43 11.06
C LYS A 80 -12.07 -27.08 10.42
N ALA A 81 -13.36 -26.77 10.28
CA ALA A 81 -13.80 -25.48 9.74
C ALA A 81 -13.40 -24.30 10.66
N LEU A 82 -13.57 -24.45 11.97
CA LEU A 82 -13.18 -23.46 12.97
C LEU A 82 -11.67 -23.24 13.02
N ASP A 83 -10.88 -24.32 13.03
CA ASP A 83 -9.42 -24.24 13.03
C ASP A 83 -8.89 -23.57 11.75
N GLY A 84 -9.49 -23.90 10.59
CA GLY A 84 -9.20 -23.23 9.32
C GLY A 84 -9.52 -21.73 9.36
N ALA A 85 -10.66 -21.35 9.93
CA ALA A 85 -11.05 -19.94 10.10
C ALA A 85 -10.07 -19.20 11.03
N LYS A 86 -9.67 -19.81 12.14
CA LYS A 86 -8.67 -19.25 13.07
C LYS A 86 -7.30 -19.09 12.42
N ALA A 87 -6.82 -20.11 11.72
CA ALA A 87 -5.53 -20.07 11.02
C ALA A 87 -5.52 -18.96 9.95
N PHE A 88 -6.59 -18.84 9.16
CA PHE A 88 -6.75 -17.78 8.18
C PHE A 88 -6.76 -16.39 8.84
N ALA A 89 -7.50 -16.23 9.93
CA ALA A 89 -7.60 -14.96 10.65
C ALA A 89 -6.26 -14.56 11.27
N LYS A 90 -5.56 -15.49 11.94
CA LYS A 90 -4.21 -15.29 12.49
C LYS A 90 -3.23 -14.84 11.41
N ALA A 91 -3.21 -15.53 10.26
CA ALA A 91 -2.34 -15.15 9.15
C ALA A 91 -2.69 -13.77 8.57
N GLY A 92 -3.98 -13.39 8.55
CA GLY A 92 -4.44 -12.06 8.16
C GLY A 92 -4.05 -10.92 9.11
N HIS A 93 -3.53 -11.23 10.30
CA HIS A 93 -3.05 -10.26 11.28
C HIS A 93 -1.52 -10.22 11.40
N GLY A 94 -0.82 -11.08 10.65
CA GLY A 94 0.64 -11.07 10.57
C GLY A 94 1.17 -10.06 9.56
N PHE A 95 2.50 -9.95 9.50
CA PHE A 95 3.18 -9.32 8.38
C PHE A 95 2.92 -10.13 7.08
N PRO A 96 2.65 -9.49 5.92
CA PRO A 96 2.63 -8.04 5.65
C PRO A 96 1.24 -7.39 5.75
N PHE A 97 0.21 -8.07 6.26
CA PHE A 97 -1.19 -7.62 6.21
C PHE A 97 -1.55 -6.57 7.24
N SER A 98 -1.08 -6.74 8.48
CA SER A 98 -1.35 -5.81 9.57
C SER A 98 -0.47 -4.57 9.43
N PHE A 99 -1.02 -3.53 8.81
CA PHE A 99 -0.43 -2.20 8.79
C PHE A 99 -1.56 -1.16 8.80
N TYR A 100 -1.36 -0.10 9.59
CA TYR A 100 -2.30 1.00 9.70
C TYR A 100 -1.56 2.23 9.19
N GLY A 101 -1.92 2.68 7.99
CA GLY A 101 -1.34 3.88 7.41
C GLY A 101 -1.80 5.13 8.15
N ILE A 102 -1.00 6.21 8.12
CA ILE A 102 -1.37 7.51 8.70
C ILE A 102 -2.46 8.15 7.81
N ALA A 103 -3.72 7.97 8.21
CA ALA A 103 -4.91 8.62 7.68
C ALA A 103 -6.09 8.50 8.66
N ASP A 104 -6.86 9.57 8.85
CA ASP A 104 -8.04 9.60 9.72
C ASP A 104 -9.18 8.69 9.20
N THR A 105 -9.23 8.44 7.89
CA THR A 105 -10.21 7.54 7.25
C THR A 105 -9.49 6.38 6.58
N VAL A 106 -9.99 5.15 6.78
CA VAL A 106 -9.44 3.94 6.16
C VAL A 106 -10.49 3.15 5.39
N PHE A 107 -10.07 2.56 4.28
CA PHE A 107 -10.85 1.58 3.53
C PHE A 107 -10.55 0.16 4.03
N TRP A 108 -11.59 -0.57 4.39
CA TRP A 108 -11.57 -1.95 4.83
C TRP A 108 -12.29 -2.84 3.79
N PRO A 109 -11.61 -3.35 2.75
CA PRO A 109 -12.24 -4.15 1.70
C PRO A 109 -12.73 -5.53 2.18
N GLY A 110 -12.35 -5.96 3.38
CA GLY A 110 -12.52 -7.34 3.83
C GLY A 110 -11.50 -8.27 3.19
N CYS A 111 -11.61 -9.58 3.44
CA CYS A 111 -10.60 -10.55 3.01
C CYS A 111 -10.89 -11.17 1.62
N GLY A 112 -12.16 -11.26 1.24
CA GLY A 112 -12.58 -11.89 -0.01
C GLY A 112 -12.19 -11.09 -1.25
N MET A 113 -12.37 -9.77 -1.25
CA MET A 113 -12.04 -8.95 -2.43
C MET A 113 -10.53 -8.92 -2.72
N PRO A 114 -9.62 -8.69 -1.77
CA PRO A 114 -8.18 -8.80 -1.99
C PRO A 114 -7.73 -10.16 -2.53
N ALA A 115 -8.41 -11.24 -2.14
CA ALA A 115 -8.15 -12.59 -2.62
C ALA A 115 -8.59 -12.81 -4.08
N ASN A 116 -9.76 -12.28 -4.44
CA ASN A 116 -10.38 -12.57 -5.74
C ASN A 116 -10.06 -11.50 -6.81
N ARG A 117 -9.80 -10.26 -6.39
CA ARG A 117 -9.66 -9.05 -7.21
C ARG A 117 -8.70 -8.03 -6.59
N PRO A 118 -7.41 -8.35 -6.40
CA PRO A 118 -6.45 -7.44 -5.75
C PRO A 118 -6.30 -6.10 -6.47
N GLU A 119 -6.45 -6.06 -7.80
CA GLU A 119 -6.37 -4.85 -8.63
C GLU A 119 -7.49 -3.86 -8.35
N LEU A 120 -8.65 -4.34 -7.90
CA LEU A 120 -9.81 -3.50 -7.61
C LEU A 120 -9.58 -2.65 -6.34
N ILE A 121 -8.85 -3.19 -5.36
CA ILE A 121 -8.70 -2.59 -4.04
C ILE A 121 -8.08 -1.20 -4.09
N ARG A 122 -6.99 -1.05 -4.86
CA ARG A 122 -6.32 0.25 -5.03
C ARG A 122 -7.18 1.23 -5.81
N LYS A 123 -7.85 0.78 -6.89
CA LYS A 123 -8.76 1.63 -7.66
C LYS A 123 -9.90 2.17 -6.80
N VAL A 124 -10.50 1.33 -5.97
CA VAL A 124 -11.57 1.74 -5.05
C VAL A 124 -11.04 2.71 -3.99
N GLN A 125 -9.86 2.44 -3.41
CA GLN A 125 -9.21 3.35 -2.47
C GLN A 125 -8.96 4.73 -3.10
N ASP A 126 -8.48 4.78 -4.35
CA ASP A 126 -8.19 6.03 -5.06
C ASP A 126 -9.47 6.79 -5.43
N ILE A 127 -10.55 6.07 -5.78
CA ILE A 127 -11.88 6.67 -6.00
C ILE A 127 -12.42 7.27 -4.70
N LEU A 128 -12.35 6.54 -3.59
CA LEU A 128 -12.75 7.04 -2.26
C LEU A 128 -11.95 8.28 -1.88
N GLY A 129 -10.63 8.27 -2.10
CA GLY A 129 -9.78 9.42 -1.77
C GLY A 129 -10.11 10.67 -2.58
N ARG A 130 -10.40 10.50 -3.88
CA ARG A 130 -10.85 11.62 -4.74
C ARG A 130 -12.23 12.14 -4.34
N HIS A 131 -13.18 11.23 -4.11
CA HIS A 131 -14.56 11.61 -3.75
C HIS A 131 -14.63 12.34 -2.41
N LEU A 132 -13.85 11.90 -1.42
CA LEU A 132 -13.83 12.48 -0.08
C LEU A 132 -12.83 13.64 0.05
N GLU A 133 -12.13 13.99 -1.03
CA GLU A 133 -11.07 15.01 -1.06
C GLU A 133 -10.03 14.88 0.07
N GLN A 134 -9.76 13.63 0.48
CA GLN A 134 -8.85 13.32 1.57
C GLN A 134 -8.07 12.04 1.29
N LYS A 135 -6.95 11.88 1.99
CA LYS A 135 -6.21 10.62 1.94
C LYS A 135 -6.99 9.53 2.65
N VAL A 136 -7.25 8.43 1.96
CA VAL A 136 -7.89 7.23 2.53
C VAL A 136 -6.82 6.15 2.72
N GLY A 137 -6.63 5.68 3.95
CA GLY A 137 -5.76 4.54 4.28
C GLY A 137 -6.35 3.20 3.82
N LEU A 138 -5.58 2.12 3.94
CA LEU A 138 -6.03 0.77 3.60
C LEU A 138 -5.72 -0.17 4.77
N VAL A 139 -6.70 -0.99 5.16
CA VAL A 139 -6.54 -2.02 6.20
C VAL A 139 -6.90 -3.38 5.60
N LEU A 140 -5.98 -4.35 5.69
CA LEU A 140 -6.13 -5.69 5.09
C LEU A 140 -6.35 -6.81 6.12
N ASP A 141 -6.53 -6.43 7.39
CA ASP A 141 -6.81 -7.32 8.51
C ASP A 141 -8.09 -8.15 8.32
N CYS A 142 -8.18 -9.27 9.04
CA CYS A 142 -9.38 -10.09 9.10
C CYS A 142 -10.34 -9.57 10.18
N CYS A 143 -11.61 -9.34 9.85
CA CYS A 143 -12.60 -8.94 10.86
C CYS A 143 -13.01 -10.05 11.85
N HIS A 144 -12.51 -11.28 11.68
CA HIS A 144 -12.85 -12.46 12.48
C HIS A 144 -14.31 -12.95 12.40
N ASP A 145 -15.12 -12.46 11.46
CA ASP A 145 -16.53 -12.88 11.27
C ASP A 145 -16.71 -14.41 11.15
N PRO A 146 -15.94 -15.16 10.33
CA PRO A 146 -16.10 -16.61 10.27
C PRO A 146 -15.82 -17.33 11.60
N VAL A 147 -14.87 -16.83 12.40
CA VAL A 147 -14.54 -17.39 13.73
C VAL A 147 -15.68 -17.13 14.70
N PHE A 148 -16.22 -15.91 14.70
CA PHE A 148 -17.36 -15.51 15.52
C PHE A 148 -18.62 -16.33 15.21
N GLU A 149 -18.96 -16.46 13.93
CA GLU A 149 -20.19 -17.13 13.45
C GLU A 149 -20.15 -18.66 13.56
N LEU A 150 -18.96 -19.23 13.71
CA LEU A 150 -18.74 -20.63 14.08
C LEU A 150 -18.79 -20.86 15.60
N GLY A 151 -19.03 -19.82 16.41
CA GLY A 151 -19.25 -19.93 17.85
C GLY A 151 -18.03 -19.59 18.72
N ASP A 152 -16.83 -19.37 18.18
CA ASP A 152 -15.70 -18.88 18.97
C ASP A 152 -15.72 -17.36 19.07
N SER A 153 -16.73 -16.86 19.79
CA SER A 153 -16.91 -15.43 20.03
C SER A 153 -15.76 -14.84 20.85
N GLN A 154 -15.18 -15.60 21.79
CA GLN A 154 -14.12 -15.10 22.64
C GLN A 154 -12.89 -14.69 21.81
N THR A 155 -12.41 -15.58 20.93
CA THR A 155 -11.27 -15.30 20.06
C THR A 155 -11.55 -14.10 19.15
N ALA A 156 -12.74 -14.05 18.55
CA ALA A 156 -13.10 -12.96 17.66
C ALA A 156 -13.23 -11.61 18.37
N LEU A 157 -13.82 -11.56 19.57
CA LEU A 157 -13.98 -10.33 20.35
C LEU A 157 -12.65 -9.80 20.87
N THR A 158 -11.76 -10.66 21.34
CA THR A 158 -10.39 -10.26 21.71
C THR A 158 -9.67 -9.62 20.51
N ALA A 159 -9.75 -10.25 19.33
CA ALA A 159 -9.13 -9.70 18.13
C ALA A 159 -9.76 -8.37 17.70
N LEU A 160 -11.07 -8.19 17.85
CA LEU A 160 -11.75 -6.92 17.57
C LEU A 160 -11.32 -5.80 18.52
N GLN A 161 -11.11 -6.10 19.80
CA GLN A 161 -10.55 -5.14 20.76
C GLN A 161 -9.13 -4.70 20.36
N GLU A 162 -8.29 -5.65 19.94
CA GLU A 162 -6.95 -5.33 19.42
C GLU A 162 -6.98 -4.54 18.11
N ILE A 163 -7.90 -4.85 17.19
CA ILE A 163 -8.15 -4.04 15.98
C ILE A 163 -8.54 -2.62 16.38
N ASN A 164 -9.50 -2.46 17.31
CA ASN A 164 -9.96 -1.16 17.75
C ASN A 164 -8.81 -0.32 18.32
N LYS A 165 -8.01 -0.92 19.20
CA LYS A 165 -6.83 -0.26 19.77
C LYS A 165 -5.85 0.18 18.69
N ARG A 166 -5.46 -0.72 17.77
CA ARG A 166 -4.52 -0.39 16.68
C ARG A 166 -5.03 0.73 15.76
N LEU A 167 -6.33 0.74 15.48
CA LEU A 167 -6.96 1.82 14.69
C LEU A 167 -6.89 3.16 15.42
N LEU A 168 -7.28 3.20 16.69
CA LEU A 168 -7.25 4.43 17.51
C LEU A 168 -5.82 4.95 17.71
N ASP A 169 -4.87 4.07 18.04
CA ASP A 169 -3.45 4.42 18.20
C ASP A 169 -2.85 4.99 16.89
N SER A 170 -3.42 4.63 15.75
CA SER A 170 -3.04 5.13 14.43
C SER A 170 -3.80 6.41 14.00
N GLY A 171 -4.66 6.94 14.87
CA GLY A 171 -5.46 8.15 14.61
C GLY A 171 -6.68 7.94 13.71
N VAL A 172 -7.08 6.69 13.46
CA VAL A 172 -8.25 6.40 12.60
C VAL A 172 -9.54 6.75 13.33
N LYS A 173 -10.38 7.55 12.66
CA LYS A 173 -11.69 7.99 13.12
C LYS A 173 -12.84 7.37 12.33
N LYS A 174 -12.60 6.99 11.07
CA LYS A 174 -13.61 6.43 10.17
C LYS A 174 -13.11 5.20 9.41
N VAL A 175 -13.94 4.16 9.39
CA VAL A 175 -13.74 2.93 8.62
C VAL A 175 -14.83 2.82 7.57
N ILE A 176 -14.43 2.78 6.30
CA ILE A 176 -15.31 2.52 5.16
C ILE A 176 -15.17 1.04 4.81
N SER A 177 -16.21 0.25 5.09
CA SER A 177 -16.19 -1.19 4.82
C SER A 177 -16.67 -1.50 3.41
N GLY A 178 -15.89 -2.31 2.67
CA GLY A 178 -16.29 -2.88 1.39
C GLY A 178 -16.98 -4.25 1.49
N CYS A 179 -17.13 -4.80 2.70
CA CYS A 179 -17.66 -6.14 2.92
C CYS A 179 -18.73 -6.13 4.00
N LEU A 180 -19.94 -6.57 3.70
CA LEU A 180 -21.07 -6.56 4.66
C LEU A 180 -20.80 -7.39 5.92
N ASN A 181 -20.10 -8.52 5.80
CA ASN A 181 -19.75 -9.36 6.95
C ASN A 181 -18.78 -8.62 7.88
N CYS A 182 -17.80 -7.91 7.30
CA CYS A 182 -16.91 -7.04 8.08
C CYS A 182 -17.69 -5.88 8.68
N HIS A 183 -18.54 -5.21 7.90
CA HIS A 183 -19.37 -4.09 8.34
C HIS A 183 -20.20 -4.47 9.57
N LYS A 184 -20.91 -5.61 9.55
CA LYS A 184 -21.71 -6.15 10.66
C LYS A 184 -20.93 -6.24 11.99
N LEU A 185 -19.72 -6.80 11.97
CA LEU A 185 -18.92 -6.96 13.19
C LEU A 185 -18.28 -5.63 13.60
N LEU A 186 -17.66 -4.92 12.65
CA LEU A 186 -16.94 -3.70 12.94
C LEU A 186 -17.88 -2.61 13.45
N SER A 187 -19.06 -2.43 12.85
CA SER A 187 -20.04 -1.43 13.30
C SER A 187 -20.61 -1.72 14.67
N LYS A 188 -20.59 -2.99 15.10
CA LYS A 188 -21.10 -3.40 16.42
C LYS A 188 -20.06 -3.28 17.52
N TYR A 189 -18.80 -3.57 17.21
CA TYR A 189 -17.76 -3.78 18.23
C TYR A 189 -16.66 -2.72 18.24
N LEU A 190 -16.44 -1.99 17.15
CA LEU A 190 -15.52 -0.85 17.21
C LEU A 190 -16.16 0.30 18.02
N GLN A 191 -15.38 0.88 18.91
CA GLN A 191 -15.76 1.97 19.79
C GLN A 191 -15.01 3.23 19.38
N ASN A 192 -15.69 4.38 19.40
CA ASN A 192 -15.13 5.69 19.04
C ASN A 192 -14.59 5.78 17.60
N ILE A 193 -15.05 4.89 16.72
CA ILE A 193 -14.72 4.89 15.29
C ILE A 193 -16.02 4.79 14.51
N GLN A 194 -16.25 5.71 13.59
CA GLN A 194 -17.41 5.66 12.71
C GLN A 194 -17.20 4.54 11.67
N VAL A 195 -18.11 3.57 11.61
CA VAL A 195 -18.08 2.50 10.60
C VAL A 195 -19.24 2.67 9.64
N VAL A 196 -18.93 2.84 8.35
CA VAL A 196 -19.92 2.98 7.28
C VAL A 196 -19.68 1.96 6.18
N PHE A 197 -20.72 1.55 5.46
CA PHE A 197 -20.58 0.70 4.29
C PHE A 197 -20.32 1.55 3.04
N ILE A 198 -19.52 1.03 2.11
CA ILE A 198 -19.05 1.78 0.94
C ILE A 198 -20.18 2.34 0.06
N LEU A 199 -21.32 1.64 -0.06
CA LEU A 199 -22.46 2.11 -0.86
C LEU A 199 -23.24 3.25 -0.19
N GLU A 200 -23.06 3.48 1.11
CA GLU A 200 -23.61 4.66 1.80
C GLU A 200 -22.74 5.90 1.59
N VAL A 201 -21.49 5.70 1.16
CA VAL A 201 -20.51 6.77 0.99
C VAL A 201 -20.41 7.21 -0.46
N LEU A 202 -20.45 6.26 -1.40
CA LEU A 202 -20.28 6.56 -2.81
C LEU A 202 -21.65 6.75 -3.49
N PRO A 203 -21.93 7.95 -4.04
CA PRO A 203 -23.18 8.17 -4.75
C PRO A 203 -23.17 7.45 -6.11
N PRO A 204 -24.35 7.12 -6.66
CA PRO A 204 -24.48 6.30 -7.87
C PRO A 204 -23.70 6.85 -9.08
N GLU A 205 -23.57 8.17 -9.20
CA GLU A 205 -22.95 8.87 -10.34
C GLU A 205 -21.45 8.60 -10.51
N ILE A 206 -20.80 8.05 -9.48
CA ILE A 206 -19.38 7.65 -9.55
C ILE A 206 -19.23 6.31 -10.26
N PHE A 207 -20.29 5.49 -10.29
CA PHE A 207 -20.25 4.20 -10.97
C PHE A 207 -20.36 4.40 -12.47
N LYS A 208 -19.59 3.62 -13.25
CA LYS A 208 -19.63 3.74 -14.70
C LYS A 208 -20.92 3.14 -15.25
N GLN A 209 -21.62 3.94 -16.05
CA GLN A 209 -22.76 3.46 -16.84
C GLN A 209 -22.30 2.46 -17.88
N GLN A 210 -23.09 1.41 -18.07
CA GLN A 210 -22.90 0.41 -19.11
C GLN A 210 -23.86 0.72 -20.26
N GLN A 211 -23.31 0.92 -21.45
CA GLN A 211 -24.08 1.12 -22.68
C GLN A 211 -24.47 -0.25 -23.24
N ASP A 212 -25.59 -0.77 -22.72
CA ASP A 212 -26.41 -1.87 -23.28
C ASP A 212 -25.70 -3.11 -23.85
N GLU A 213 -25.68 -4.18 -23.05
CA GLU A 213 -25.81 -5.54 -23.57
C GLU A 213 -27.27 -5.98 -23.46
N HIS A 214 -27.79 -6.74 -24.43
CA HIS A 214 -29.15 -7.28 -24.37
C HIS A 214 -29.31 -8.21 -23.14
N GLY A 215 -30.50 -8.22 -22.52
CA GLY A 215 -30.83 -9.15 -21.43
C GLY A 215 -31.22 -8.48 -20.11
N ALA A 216 -32.07 -9.17 -19.34
CA ALA A 216 -32.46 -8.73 -18.00
C ALA A 216 -31.38 -9.05 -16.96
N ILE A 217 -31.33 -8.29 -15.88
CA ILE A 217 -30.41 -8.51 -14.74
C ILE A 217 -31.16 -8.84 -13.47
N TYR A 218 -30.48 -9.56 -12.58
CA TYR A 218 -31.00 -9.92 -11.28
C TYR A 218 -30.11 -9.34 -10.17
N LEU A 219 -30.61 -8.34 -9.43
CA LEU A 219 -29.93 -7.81 -8.26
C LEU A 219 -30.16 -8.75 -7.06
N HIS A 220 -29.12 -9.46 -6.66
CA HIS A 220 -29.11 -10.27 -5.46
C HIS A 220 -28.65 -9.47 -4.23
N HIS A 221 -29.57 -9.26 -3.28
CA HIS A 221 -29.27 -8.70 -1.96
C HIS A 221 -28.67 -9.79 -1.04
N PRO A 222 -27.39 -9.68 -0.63
CA PRO A 222 -26.78 -10.64 0.28
C PRO A 222 -27.44 -10.61 1.66
N CYS A 223 -27.64 -11.77 2.28
CA CYS A 223 -28.35 -11.85 3.57
C CYS A 223 -27.91 -10.87 4.68
N PRO A 224 -26.63 -10.48 4.86
CA PRO A 224 -26.28 -9.54 5.93
C PRO A 224 -26.87 -8.15 5.71
N SER A 225 -27.20 -7.75 4.47
CA SER A 225 -27.75 -6.42 4.18
C SER A 225 -29.13 -6.20 4.78
N SER A 226 -29.85 -7.26 5.18
CA SER A 226 -31.14 -7.17 5.89
C SER A 226 -31.08 -6.41 7.22
N ARG A 227 -29.86 -6.18 7.75
CA ARG A 227 -29.64 -5.45 9.01
C ARG A 227 -29.74 -3.94 8.88
N TRP A 228 -29.74 -3.42 7.65
CA TRP A 228 -29.75 -1.99 7.37
C TRP A 228 -30.81 -1.67 6.33
N VAL A 229 -31.59 -0.62 6.56
CA VAL A 229 -32.66 -0.19 5.64
C VAL A 229 -32.08 0.45 4.39
N ASN A 230 -31.06 1.29 4.55
CA ASN A 230 -30.48 2.12 3.50
C ASN A 230 -29.54 1.36 2.55
N ILE A 231 -28.88 0.28 2.97
CA ILE A 231 -27.91 -0.43 2.12
C ILE A 231 -28.57 -1.11 0.90
N PRO A 232 -29.67 -1.87 1.04
CA PRO A 232 -30.38 -2.41 -0.11
C PRO A 232 -30.88 -1.33 -1.09
N ASP A 233 -31.35 -0.19 -0.58
CA ASP A 233 -31.80 0.93 -1.41
C ASP A 233 -30.62 1.59 -2.13
N ALA A 234 -29.49 1.83 -1.46
CA ALA A 234 -28.28 2.33 -2.11
C ALA A 234 -27.78 1.38 -3.21
N ALA A 235 -27.84 0.06 -2.99
CA ALA A 235 -27.50 -0.91 -4.04
C ALA A 235 -28.47 -0.86 -5.23
N ARG A 236 -29.75 -0.54 -4.99
CA ARG A 236 -30.76 -0.34 -6.03
C ARG A 236 -30.49 0.92 -6.85
N ASP A 237 -30.17 2.01 -6.18
CA ASP A 237 -29.87 3.28 -6.87
C ASP A 237 -28.62 3.14 -7.73
N VAL A 238 -27.59 2.47 -7.21
CA VAL A 238 -26.38 2.15 -7.96
C VAL A 238 -26.68 1.26 -9.17
N ILE A 239 -27.46 0.17 -9.03
CA ILE A 239 -27.72 -0.71 -10.18
C ILE A 239 -28.52 0.00 -11.28
N ASN A 240 -29.49 0.83 -10.89
CA ASN A 240 -30.30 1.61 -11.82
C ASN A 240 -29.45 2.65 -12.56
N HIS A 241 -28.49 3.27 -11.85
CA HIS A 241 -27.53 4.17 -12.48
C HIS A 241 -26.57 3.45 -13.43
N VAL A 242 -26.06 2.28 -13.05
CA VAL A 242 -25.12 1.50 -13.88
C VAL A 242 -25.80 0.97 -15.15
N TYR A 243 -27.08 0.58 -15.07
CA TYR A 243 -27.85 0.04 -16.19
C TYR A 243 -29.14 0.85 -16.45
N PRO A 244 -29.05 2.11 -16.91
CA PRO A 244 -30.20 3.00 -16.99
C PRO A 244 -31.27 2.50 -17.97
N SER A 245 -30.89 2.02 -19.15
CA SER A 245 -31.81 1.45 -20.14
C SER A 245 -32.56 0.22 -19.62
N ARG A 246 -31.86 -0.68 -18.90
CA ARG A 246 -32.48 -1.88 -18.33
C ARG A 246 -33.45 -1.51 -17.20
N ALA A 247 -33.11 -0.48 -16.41
CA ALA A 247 -33.97 0.03 -15.35
C ALA A 247 -35.25 0.65 -15.90
N SER A 248 -35.16 1.49 -16.94
CA SER A 248 -36.33 2.10 -17.59
C SER A 248 -37.25 1.05 -18.23
N ASP A 249 -36.69 -0.04 -18.76
CA ASP A 249 -37.44 -1.13 -19.38
C ASP A 249 -38.05 -2.12 -18.37
N GLY A 250 -37.87 -1.90 -17.05
CA GLY A 250 -38.30 -2.85 -16.02
C GLY A 250 -37.54 -4.19 -16.04
N LYS A 251 -36.36 -4.24 -16.67
CA LYS A 251 -35.50 -5.44 -16.83
C LYS A 251 -34.50 -5.62 -15.67
N VAL A 252 -34.74 -4.96 -14.54
CA VAL A 252 -33.97 -5.11 -13.30
C VAL A 252 -34.86 -5.77 -12.25
N GLU A 253 -34.77 -7.09 -12.17
CA GLU A 253 -35.41 -7.86 -11.11
C GLU A 253 -34.52 -7.86 -9.86
N ARG A 254 -35.12 -8.05 -8.69
CA ARG A 254 -34.40 -7.99 -7.41
C ARG A 254 -34.90 -9.05 -6.44
N SER A 255 -33.96 -9.63 -5.71
CA SER A 255 -34.25 -10.56 -4.63
C SER A 255 -34.63 -9.80 -3.36
N GLU A 256 -35.36 -10.41 -2.45
CA GLU A 256 -35.24 -10.02 -1.04
C GLU A 256 -33.83 -10.42 -0.51
N PRO A 257 -33.40 -9.99 0.68
CA PRO A 257 -32.14 -10.49 1.25
C PRO A 257 -32.16 -12.02 1.41
N LEU A 258 -31.31 -12.72 0.63
CA LEU A 258 -31.26 -14.19 0.57
C LEU A 258 -29.86 -14.71 0.89
N CYS A 259 -29.80 -15.93 1.44
CA CYS A 259 -28.55 -16.59 1.78
C CYS A 259 -28.03 -17.41 0.60
N CYS A 260 -26.73 -17.28 0.26
CA CYS A 260 -26.07 -18.08 -0.78
C CYS A 260 -25.43 -19.39 -0.27
N GLY A 261 -25.64 -19.72 1.01
CA GLY A 261 -25.08 -20.91 1.66
C GLY A 261 -23.60 -20.81 2.08
N SER A 262 -22.92 -19.66 1.90
CA SER A 262 -21.49 -19.53 2.27
C SER A 262 -21.22 -19.18 3.74
N GLY A 263 -22.25 -18.84 4.52
CA GLY A 263 -22.08 -18.46 5.93
C GLY A 263 -21.64 -19.63 6.80
N CYS A 264 -21.03 -19.34 7.95
CA CYS A 264 -20.67 -20.32 8.98
C CYS A 264 -19.89 -21.56 8.49
N GLY A 265 -19.12 -21.45 7.41
CA GLY A 265 -18.37 -22.60 6.86
C GLY A 265 -19.25 -23.71 6.30
N LEU A 266 -20.54 -23.46 6.04
CA LEU A 266 -21.50 -24.48 5.61
C LEU A 266 -21.07 -25.19 4.32
N THR A 267 -20.44 -24.49 3.38
CA THR A 267 -19.87 -25.10 2.16
C THR A 267 -18.78 -26.15 2.42
N THR A 268 -18.24 -26.20 3.64
CA THR A 268 -17.22 -27.17 4.07
C THR A 268 -17.84 -28.27 4.93
N THR A 269 -18.82 -27.93 5.76
CA THR A 269 -19.43 -28.85 6.73
C THR A 269 -20.62 -29.64 6.16
N SER A 270 -21.38 -29.05 5.23
CA SER A 270 -22.48 -29.68 4.50
C SER A 270 -22.67 -29.00 3.14
N PRO A 271 -21.90 -29.39 2.10
CA PRO A 271 -21.96 -28.80 0.77
C PRO A 271 -23.34 -28.89 0.11
N GLU A 272 -24.01 -30.03 0.25
CA GLU A 272 -25.33 -30.28 -0.35
C GLU A 272 -26.39 -29.33 0.22
N LEU A 273 -26.39 -29.14 1.55
CA LEU A 273 -27.26 -28.15 2.19
C LEU A 273 -26.91 -26.72 1.74
N ALA A 274 -25.62 -26.40 1.61
CA ALA A 274 -25.18 -25.09 1.10
C ALA A 274 -25.67 -24.82 -0.33
N ASP A 275 -25.74 -25.84 -1.17
CA ASP A 275 -26.20 -25.76 -2.55
C ASP A 275 -27.71 -25.53 -2.64
N ARG A 276 -28.53 -26.11 -1.75
CA ARG A 276 -29.98 -25.82 -1.69
C ARG A 276 -30.31 -24.35 -1.43
N PHE A 277 -29.48 -23.64 -0.64
CA PHE A 277 -29.62 -22.19 -0.49
C PHE A 277 -29.32 -21.43 -1.78
N LEU A 278 -28.32 -21.89 -2.53
CA LEU A 278 -27.90 -21.27 -3.79
C LEU A 278 -28.93 -21.50 -4.90
N GLU A 279 -29.51 -22.68 -4.98
CA GLU A 279 -30.47 -23.07 -6.03
C GLU A 279 -31.65 -22.11 -6.12
N ARG A 280 -32.21 -21.70 -4.98
CA ARG A 280 -33.29 -20.70 -4.95
C ARG A 280 -32.90 -19.41 -5.67
N ILE A 281 -31.70 -18.88 -5.39
CA ILE A 281 -31.23 -17.62 -6.00
C ILE A 281 -30.99 -17.81 -7.50
N VAL A 282 -30.44 -18.96 -7.90
CA VAL A 282 -30.19 -19.26 -9.32
C VAL A 282 -31.49 -19.44 -10.10
N GLN A 283 -32.50 -20.07 -9.49
CA GLN A 283 -33.84 -20.22 -10.06
C GLN A 283 -34.53 -18.86 -10.20
N GLU A 284 -34.53 -18.02 -9.16
CA GLU A 284 -35.06 -16.64 -9.22
C GLU A 284 -34.31 -15.79 -10.26
N GLY A 285 -32.99 -15.98 -10.40
CA GLY A 285 -32.18 -15.33 -11.43
C GLY A 285 -32.57 -15.72 -12.85
N ASN A 286 -33.08 -16.94 -13.08
CA ASN A 286 -33.61 -17.45 -14.35
C ASN A 286 -32.70 -17.17 -15.57
N GLY A 287 -31.41 -17.51 -15.45
CA GLY A 287 -30.43 -17.34 -16.54
C GLY A 287 -29.92 -15.90 -16.76
N ARG A 288 -30.42 -14.93 -15.98
CA ARG A 288 -29.95 -13.53 -16.01
C ARG A 288 -28.57 -13.40 -15.35
N THR A 289 -27.82 -12.38 -15.74
CA THR A 289 -26.62 -11.97 -15.03
C THR A 289 -26.98 -11.54 -13.60
N ILE A 290 -26.34 -12.17 -12.60
CA ILE A 290 -26.60 -11.86 -11.18
C ILE A 290 -25.63 -10.78 -10.70
N VAL A 291 -26.17 -9.63 -10.30
CA VAL A 291 -25.38 -8.56 -9.71
C VAL A 291 -25.49 -8.60 -8.19
N THR A 292 -24.37 -8.50 -7.48
CA THR A 292 -24.34 -8.53 -6.02
C THR A 292 -23.27 -7.61 -5.44
N TYR A 293 -23.28 -7.39 -4.13
CA TYR A 293 -22.28 -6.59 -3.41
C TYR A 293 -21.68 -7.38 -2.23
N CYS A 294 -21.61 -8.70 -2.41
CA CYS A 294 -20.88 -9.62 -1.54
C CYS A 294 -19.97 -10.54 -2.37
N ALA A 295 -18.66 -10.45 -2.14
CA ALA A 295 -17.67 -11.30 -2.81
C ALA A 295 -17.90 -12.80 -2.55
N GLY A 296 -18.43 -13.16 -1.37
CA GLY A 296 -18.81 -14.53 -1.04
C GLY A 296 -19.95 -15.05 -1.91
N CYS A 297 -21.02 -14.26 -2.09
CA CYS A 297 -22.11 -14.60 -3.00
C CYS A 297 -21.62 -14.73 -4.44
N GLN A 298 -20.84 -13.76 -4.94
CA GLN A 298 -20.29 -13.82 -6.30
C GLN A 298 -19.44 -15.09 -6.52
N ASN A 299 -18.64 -15.50 -5.52
CA ASN A 299 -17.88 -16.76 -5.61
C ASN A 299 -18.77 -18.00 -5.76
N ARG A 300 -19.93 -18.03 -5.11
CA ARG A 300 -20.89 -19.14 -5.22
C ARG A 300 -21.52 -19.18 -6.62
N PHE A 301 -21.99 -18.05 -7.11
CA PHE A 301 -22.60 -17.95 -8.44
C PHE A 301 -21.62 -18.39 -9.53
N LEU A 302 -20.40 -17.85 -9.53
CA LEU A 302 -19.39 -18.21 -10.52
C LEU A 302 -18.97 -19.69 -10.47
N LYS A 303 -18.88 -20.28 -9.26
CA LYS A 303 -18.61 -21.73 -9.13
C LYS A 303 -19.75 -22.60 -9.67
N ARG A 304 -20.98 -22.09 -9.65
CA ARG A 304 -22.15 -22.78 -10.21
C ARG A 304 -22.29 -22.61 -11.73
N GLY A 305 -21.44 -21.79 -12.33
CA GLY A 305 -21.47 -21.46 -13.76
C GLY A 305 -22.40 -20.31 -14.12
N VAL A 306 -22.89 -19.56 -13.12
CA VAL A 306 -23.76 -18.39 -13.35
C VAL A 306 -22.89 -17.15 -13.53
N GLU A 307 -23.23 -16.34 -14.53
CA GLU A 307 -22.59 -15.05 -14.72
C GLU A 307 -22.91 -14.12 -13.55
N ALA A 308 -21.87 -13.58 -12.90
CA ALA A 308 -22.07 -12.74 -11.72
C ALA A 308 -21.09 -11.58 -11.63
N VAL A 309 -21.64 -10.40 -11.34
CA VAL A 309 -20.91 -9.13 -11.23
C VAL A 309 -20.96 -8.63 -9.78
N HIS A 310 -19.84 -8.15 -9.26
CA HIS A 310 -19.82 -7.43 -8.00
C HIS A 310 -20.00 -5.93 -8.26
N LEU A 311 -20.85 -5.21 -7.53
CA LEU A 311 -21.13 -3.78 -7.78
C LEU A 311 -19.85 -2.91 -7.81
N LEU A 312 -18.88 -3.22 -6.96
CA LEU A 312 -17.59 -2.49 -6.98
C LEU A 312 -16.75 -2.73 -8.25
N GLU A 313 -16.99 -3.79 -9.03
CA GLU A 313 -16.35 -3.97 -10.35
C GLU A 313 -16.87 -2.91 -11.35
N CYS A 314 -18.16 -2.58 -11.28
CA CYS A 314 -18.78 -1.49 -12.06
C CYS A 314 -18.23 -0.11 -11.68
N LEU A 315 -17.90 0.10 -10.40
CA LEU A 315 -17.31 1.34 -9.90
C LEU A 315 -15.96 1.65 -10.57
N ALA A 316 -15.10 0.64 -10.67
CA ALA A 316 -13.75 0.81 -11.20
C ALA A 316 -13.67 0.65 -12.74
N GLY A 317 -14.81 0.37 -13.40
CA GLY A 317 -14.85 0.01 -14.82
C GLY A 317 -13.94 -1.15 -15.16
N VAL A 318 -13.91 -2.16 -14.28
CA VAL A 318 -13.11 -3.37 -14.48
C VAL A 318 -14.02 -4.45 -15.03
N GLU A 319 -13.57 -5.12 -16.09
CA GLU A 319 -14.26 -6.28 -16.67
C GLU A 319 -14.69 -7.28 -15.59
N PRO A 320 -15.97 -7.70 -15.56
CA PRO A 320 -16.45 -8.72 -14.65
C PRO A 320 -15.67 -10.03 -14.76
N ARG A 321 -15.53 -10.74 -13.64
CA ARG A 321 -14.70 -11.96 -13.61
C ARG A 321 -15.57 -13.13 -13.94
N LYS A 322 -15.01 -14.02 -14.74
CA LYS A 322 -15.70 -15.24 -15.17
C LYS A 322 -15.44 -16.44 -14.26
N LYS A 323 -14.38 -16.41 -13.44
CA LYS A 323 -13.96 -17.53 -12.60
C LYS A 323 -13.48 -17.08 -11.22
N VAL A 324 -13.53 -18.00 -10.27
CA VAL A 324 -12.95 -17.83 -8.92
C VAL A 324 -11.49 -18.30 -8.95
N PRO A 325 -10.51 -17.46 -8.52
CA PRO A 325 -9.13 -17.90 -8.39
C PRO A 325 -9.00 -19.09 -7.44
N SER A 326 -8.03 -19.97 -7.70
CA SER A 326 -7.72 -21.10 -6.82
C SER A 326 -7.32 -20.62 -5.41
N PRO A 327 -7.46 -21.46 -4.36
CA PRO A 327 -7.06 -21.06 -3.00
C PRO A 327 -5.60 -20.57 -2.90
N ALA A 328 -4.68 -21.18 -3.65
CA ALA A 328 -3.29 -20.74 -3.73
C ALA A 328 -3.16 -19.36 -4.39
N ALA A 329 -3.84 -19.15 -5.52
CA ALA A 329 -3.87 -17.85 -6.20
C ALA A 329 -4.49 -16.76 -5.32
N GLN A 330 -5.52 -17.08 -4.54
CA GLN A 330 -6.12 -16.13 -3.59
C GLN A 330 -5.13 -15.66 -2.53
N TRP A 331 -4.30 -16.56 -1.99
CA TRP A 331 -3.24 -16.20 -1.04
C TRP A 331 -2.14 -15.37 -1.69
N ILE A 332 -1.69 -15.75 -2.90
CA ILE A 332 -0.71 -14.98 -3.67
C ILE A 332 -1.22 -13.57 -3.93
N ASN A 333 -2.46 -13.42 -4.39
CA ASN A 333 -3.10 -12.13 -4.65
C ASN A 333 -3.08 -11.22 -3.41
N ARG A 334 -3.45 -11.78 -2.25
CA ARG A 334 -3.40 -11.07 -0.97
C ARG A 334 -1.98 -10.64 -0.61
N LEU A 335 -1.01 -11.56 -0.67
CA LEU A 335 0.39 -11.29 -0.32
C LEU A 335 1.01 -10.24 -1.23
N VAL A 336 0.77 -10.33 -2.54
CA VAL A 336 1.26 -9.36 -3.53
C VAL A 336 0.65 -7.98 -3.27
N LEU A 337 -0.65 -7.90 -3.02
CA LEU A 337 -1.30 -6.62 -2.69
C LEU A 337 -0.72 -6.02 -1.41
N ALA A 338 -0.65 -6.81 -0.33
CA ALA A 338 -0.12 -6.36 0.95
C ALA A 338 1.36 -5.94 0.84
N GLY A 339 2.18 -6.71 0.13
CA GLY A 339 3.57 -6.37 -0.17
C GLY A 339 3.70 -5.07 -0.94
N ARG A 340 2.92 -4.86 -2.01
CA ARG A 340 2.92 -3.61 -2.79
C ARG A 340 2.46 -2.39 -1.98
N VAL A 341 1.58 -2.58 -1.00
CA VAL A 341 1.10 -1.49 -0.14
C VAL A 341 2.09 -1.18 0.97
N ARG A 342 2.67 -2.22 1.59
CA ARG A 342 3.51 -2.10 2.78
C ARG A 342 4.97 -1.83 2.47
N LEU A 343 5.51 -2.49 1.45
CA LEU A 343 6.91 -2.40 1.07
C LEU A 343 7.10 -1.27 0.06
N ASN A 344 8.01 -0.35 0.37
CA ASN A 344 8.52 0.58 -0.61
C ASN A 344 9.52 -0.20 -1.49
N ILE A 345 9.01 -0.90 -2.51
CA ILE A 345 9.81 -1.73 -3.42
C ILE A 345 11.04 -0.97 -3.95
N PRO A 346 10.95 0.31 -4.37
CA PRO A 346 12.13 1.10 -4.72
C PRO A 346 13.18 1.17 -3.60
N LYS A 347 12.77 1.46 -2.36
CA LYS A 347 13.68 1.52 -1.22
C LYS A 347 14.34 0.16 -0.93
N LEU A 348 13.59 -0.93 -1.05
CA LEU A 348 14.12 -2.29 -0.86
C LEU A 348 15.14 -2.65 -1.96
N LEU A 349 14.83 -2.37 -3.22
CA LEU A 349 15.75 -2.60 -4.33
C LEU A 349 17.04 -1.80 -4.19
N ILE A 350 16.94 -0.54 -3.76
CA ILE A 350 18.11 0.30 -3.45
C ILE A 350 18.95 -0.36 -2.34
N LEU A 351 18.34 -0.78 -1.23
CA LEU A 351 19.07 -1.44 -0.14
C LEU A 351 19.74 -2.75 -0.59
N LEU A 352 19.06 -3.57 -1.40
CA LEU A 352 19.62 -4.81 -1.95
C LEU A 352 20.78 -4.54 -2.90
N SER A 353 20.68 -3.52 -3.76
CA SER A 353 21.79 -3.13 -4.65
C SER A 353 23.02 -2.64 -3.87
N ILE A 354 22.82 -1.88 -2.80
CA ILE A 354 23.91 -1.42 -1.91
C ILE A 354 24.56 -2.63 -1.23
N ALA A 355 23.77 -3.56 -0.68
CA ALA A 355 24.28 -4.77 -0.05
C ALA A 355 25.08 -5.63 -1.03
N LEU A 356 24.60 -5.79 -2.27
CA LEU A 356 25.31 -6.53 -3.32
C LEU A 356 26.63 -5.85 -3.69
N LEU A 357 26.64 -4.53 -3.89
CA LEU A 357 27.87 -3.77 -4.18
C LEU A 357 28.92 -3.92 -3.07
N ILE A 358 28.49 -3.87 -1.80
CA ILE A 358 29.36 -4.08 -0.65
C ILE A 358 29.92 -5.52 -0.65
N ALA A 359 29.07 -6.52 -0.86
CA ALA A 359 29.49 -7.93 -0.91
C ALA A 359 30.49 -8.20 -2.04
N VAL A 360 30.23 -7.66 -3.24
CA VAL A 360 31.15 -7.75 -4.39
C VAL A 360 32.46 -7.03 -4.08
N GLY A 361 32.42 -5.82 -3.50
CA GLY A 361 33.62 -5.09 -3.10
C GLY A 361 34.47 -5.85 -2.08
N PHE A 362 33.83 -6.46 -1.08
CA PHE A 362 34.51 -7.30 -0.09
C PHE A 362 35.13 -8.54 -0.72
N TYR A 363 34.40 -9.24 -1.59
CA TYR A 363 34.90 -10.40 -2.32
C TYR A 363 36.10 -10.06 -3.21
N LEU A 364 36.03 -8.98 -3.99
CA LEU A 364 37.14 -8.56 -4.86
C LEU A 364 38.38 -8.14 -4.03
N THR A 365 38.17 -7.52 -2.87
CA THR A 365 39.24 -7.16 -1.94
C THR A 365 39.89 -8.40 -1.31
N SER A 366 39.08 -9.39 -0.91
CA SER A 366 39.59 -10.64 -0.31
C SER A 366 40.39 -11.50 -1.30
N GLN A 367 40.16 -11.32 -2.61
CA GLN A 367 40.94 -11.99 -3.67
C GLN A 367 42.25 -11.25 -4.01
N HIS A 368 42.64 -10.21 -3.26
CA HIS A 368 43.82 -9.37 -3.53
C HIS A 368 43.89 -8.81 -4.97
N ILE A 369 42.74 -8.69 -5.65
CA ILE A 369 42.66 -8.12 -7.01
C ILE A 369 43.05 -6.63 -6.99
N PHE A 370 42.78 -5.93 -5.88
CA PHE A 370 43.11 -4.53 -5.65
C PHE A 370 44.23 -4.35 -4.62
N SER A 371 45.30 -5.17 -4.64
CA SER A 371 46.46 -4.85 -3.79
C SER A 371 47.08 -3.54 -4.24
N ALA A 372 47.34 -2.63 -3.28
CA ALA A 372 47.87 -1.29 -3.56
C ALA A 372 49.16 -1.34 -4.39
N GLU A 373 50.00 -2.33 -4.13
CA GLU A 373 51.26 -2.59 -4.85
C GLU A 373 51.05 -2.93 -6.33
N LYS A 374 50.09 -3.82 -6.66
CA LYS A 374 49.81 -4.19 -8.06
C LYS A 374 49.17 -3.04 -8.84
N LEU A 375 48.33 -2.24 -8.16
CA LEU A 375 47.77 -1.05 -8.78
C LEU A 375 48.85 -0.01 -9.05
N MET A 376 49.77 0.24 -8.09
CA MET A 376 50.86 1.17 -8.30
C MET A 376 51.82 0.73 -9.42
N ASP A 377 52.19 -0.55 -9.51
CA ASP A 377 53.01 -1.08 -10.62
C ASP A 377 52.30 -0.91 -11.98
N LEU A 378 50.97 -1.10 -12.04
CA LEU A 378 50.19 -0.87 -13.26
C LEU A 378 50.15 0.63 -13.65
N LEU A 379 50.03 1.52 -12.66
CA LEU A 379 50.02 2.98 -12.84
C LEU A 379 51.38 3.49 -13.34
N GLU A 380 52.48 2.99 -12.78
CA GLU A 380 53.85 3.34 -13.18
C GLU A 380 54.16 2.91 -14.63
N ARG A 381 53.64 1.75 -15.05
CA ARG A 381 53.79 1.26 -16.44
C ARG A 381 52.95 2.04 -17.46
N ASN A 382 51.92 2.76 -17.03
CA ASN A 382 50.97 3.44 -17.91
C ASN A 382 50.66 4.89 -17.46
N PRO A 383 51.66 5.80 -17.44
CA PRO A 383 51.54 7.11 -16.81
C PRO A 383 50.51 8.05 -17.46
N VAL A 384 50.17 7.82 -18.75
CA VAL A 384 49.18 8.62 -19.48
C VAL A 384 47.78 8.00 -19.43
N LEU A 385 47.69 6.67 -19.62
CA LEU A 385 46.40 5.98 -19.70
C LEU A 385 45.69 5.92 -18.35
N ALA A 386 46.45 5.83 -17.25
CA ALA A 386 45.90 5.73 -15.91
C ALA A 386 45.08 6.97 -15.47
N PRO A 387 45.59 8.21 -15.60
CA PRO A 387 44.78 9.41 -15.37
C PRO A 387 43.53 9.49 -16.27
N VAL A 388 43.62 9.04 -17.52
CA VAL A 388 42.48 9.04 -18.45
C VAL A 388 41.38 8.09 -17.98
N ILE A 389 41.74 6.87 -17.57
CA ILE A 389 40.78 5.90 -16.99
C ILE A 389 40.18 6.47 -15.70
N PHE A 390 41.00 7.06 -14.83
CA PHE A 390 40.53 7.70 -13.60
C PHE A 390 39.50 8.80 -13.89
N LEU A 391 39.79 9.70 -14.83
CA LEU A 391 38.87 10.75 -15.26
C LEU A 391 37.59 10.17 -15.87
N GLY A 392 37.68 9.09 -16.65
CA GLY A 392 36.53 8.38 -17.19
C GLY A 392 35.63 7.79 -16.10
N ILE A 393 36.21 7.14 -15.09
CA ILE A 393 35.49 6.62 -13.92
C ILE A 393 34.81 7.77 -13.16
N TYR A 394 35.53 8.86 -12.90
CA TYR A 394 34.98 10.02 -12.20
C TYR A 394 33.90 10.72 -13.03
N ALA A 395 33.99 10.72 -14.37
CA ALA A 395 32.97 11.31 -15.24
C ALA A 395 31.61 10.60 -15.13
N VAL A 396 31.59 9.28 -14.93
CA VAL A 396 30.34 8.50 -14.85
C VAL A 396 29.85 8.30 -13.42
N ALA A 397 30.76 8.25 -12.45
CA ALA A 397 30.45 7.88 -11.07
C ALA A 397 29.35 8.74 -10.40
N PRO A 398 29.37 10.09 -10.48
CA PRO A 398 28.32 10.92 -9.91
C PRO A 398 26.95 10.71 -10.57
N GLY A 399 26.93 10.43 -11.88
CA GLY A 399 25.72 10.10 -12.63
C GLY A 399 25.07 8.81 -12.12
N LEU A 400 25.88 7.83 -11.72
CA LEU A 400 25.43 6.54 -11.15
C LEU A 400 25.23 6.59 -9.63
N PHE A 401 25.28 7.76 -9.00
CA PHE A 401 25.22 7.93 -7.54
C PHE A 401 26.33 7.20 -6.76
N LEU A 402 27.45 6.85 -7.40
CA LEU A 402 28.60 6.29 -6.71
C LEU A 402 29.25 7.34 -5.80
N PRO A 403 29.73 6.95 -4.59
CA PRO A 403 30.36 7.89 -3.68
C PRO A 403 31.66 8.42 -4.29
N SER A 404 31.76 9.75 -4.44
CA SER A 404 32.94 10.39 -5.05
C SER A 404 34.12 10.52 -4.09
N ILE A 405 33.88 10.52 -2.76
CA ILE A 405 34.94 10.68 -1.76
C ILE A 405 36.03 9.61 -1.89
N PRO A 406 35.72 8.29 -1.99
CA PRO A 406 36.75 7.28 -2.23
C PRO A 406 37.60 7.53 -3.48
N ILE A 407 36.98 8.03 -4.55
CA ILE A 407 37.66 8.34 -5.82
C ILE A 407 38.62 9.53 -5.62
N THR A 408 38.18 10.57 -4.92
CA THR A 408 39.03 11.73 -4.56
C THR A 408 40.21 11.32 -3.67
N LEU A 409 39.97 10.47 -2.66
CA LEU A 409 41.02 9.98 -1.77
C LEU A 409 42.05 9.13 -2.52
N ALA A 410 41.57 8.26 -3.41
CA ALA A 410 42.42 7.45 -4.29
C ALA A 410 43.34 8.32 -5.15
N ALA A 411 42.85 9.46 -5.65
CA ALA A 411 43.67 10.38 -6.42
C ALA A 411 44.86 10.92 -5.62
N GLY A 412 44.63 11.27 -4.36
CA GLY A 412 45.70 11.69 -3.44
C GLY A 412 46.67 10.56 -3.12
N PHE A 413 46.14 9.36 -2.89
CA PHE A 413 46.94 8.17 -2.63
C PHE A 413 47.88 7.84 -3.81
N PHE A 414 47.39 7.91 -5.06
CA PHE A 414 48.16 7.49 -6.24
C PHE A 414 49.03 8.59 -6.85
N TRP A 415 48.57 9.83 -6.90
CA TRP A 415 49.26 10.94 -7.60
C TRP A 415 49.72 12.07 -6.67
N GLY A 416 49.57 11.91 -5.36
CA GLY A 416 49.98 12.89 -4.37
C GLY A 416 49.10 14.15 -4.35
N PRO A 417 49.50 15.18 -3.57
CA PRO A 417 48.61 16.29 -3.25
C PRO A 417 48.40 17.26 -4.41
N VAL A 418 49.36 17.38 -5.34
CA VAL A 418 49.28 18.34 -6.46
C VAL A 418 48.51 17.72 -7.63
N TRP A 419 49.01 16.62 -8.19
CA TRP A 419 48.38 15.97 -9.34
C TRP A 419 47.06 15.28 -8.97
N GLY A 420 46.94 14.76 -7.75
CA GLY A 420 45.67 14.25 -7.24
C GLY A 420 44.57 15.30 -7.20
N VAL A 421 44.89 16.58 -6.91
CA VAL A 421 43.93 17.70 -6.96
C VAL A 421 43.55 17.98 -8.40
N VAL A 422 44.53 18.09 -9.30
CA VAL A 422 44.28 18.34 -10.73
C VAL A 422 43.34 17.30 -11.32
N PHE A 423 43.61 16.01 -11.10
CA PHE A 423 42.76 14.94 -11.62
C PHE A 423 41.40 14.88 -10.92
N SER A 424 41.35 15.07 -9.60
CA SER A 424 40.09 15.03 -8.85
C SER A 424 39.15 16.17 -9.19
N ILE A 425 39.66 17.42 -9.27
CA ILE A 425 38.80 18.56 -9.57
C ILE A 425 38.30 18.52 -11.01
N THR A 426 39.16 18.09 -11.95
CA THR A 426 38.79 17.90 -13.35
C THR A 426 37.75 16.79 -13.47
N GLY A 427 38.01 15.63 -12.87
CA GLY A 427 37.10 14.49 -12.87
C GLY A 427 35.76 14.79 -12.20
N ALA A 428 35.77 15.47 -11.04
CA ALA A 428 34.55 15.88 -10.35
C ALA A 428 33.74 16.90 -11.16
N THR A 429 34.40 17.85 -11.82
CA THR A 429 33.74 18.86 -12.65
C THR A 429 33.11 18.22 -13.89
N ILE A 430 33.83 17.34 -14.58
CA ILE A 430 33.29 16.56 -15.71
C ILE A 430 32.15 15.65 -15.24
N GLY A 431 32.35 14.96 -14.12
CA GLY A 431 31.34 14.08 -13.52
C GLY A 431 30.09 14.80 -13.02
N ALA A 432 30.17 16.10 -12.76
CA ALA A 432 29.02 16.95 -12.44
C ALA A 432 28.18 17.29 -13.69
N CYS A 433 28.75 17.22 -14.89
CA CYS A 433 28.06 17.55 -16.14
C CYS A 433 27.06 16.47 -16.58
N LEU A 434 27.42 15.20 -16.46
CA LEU A 434 26.54 14.09 -16.85
C LEU A 434 25.16 14.12 -16.13
N PRO A 435 25.08 14.08 -14.79
CA PRO A 435 23.81 14.19 -14.06
C PRO A 435 23.07 15.52 -14.33
N PHE A 436 23.80 16.63 -14.57
CA PHE A 436 23.21 17.91 -14.94
C PHE A 436 22.49 17.85 -16.29
N PHE A 437 23.10 17.25 -17.31
CA PHE A 437 22.46 17.11 -18.62
C PHE A 437 21.37 16.03 -18.65
N LEU A 438 21.57 14.91 -17.93
CA LEU A 438 20.54 13.90 -17.76
C LEU A 438 19.27 14.49 -17.12
N SER A 439 19.42 15.27 -16.05
CA SER A 439 18.27 15.95 -15.44
C SER A 439 17.62 16.96 -16.37
N ARG A 440 18.43 17.80 -17.05
CA ARG A 440 17.93 18.87 -17.90
C ARG A 440 17.18 18.39 -19.14
N TYR A 441 17.69 17.37 -19.83
CA TYR A 441 17.17 16.99 -21.14
C TYR A 441 16.34 15.70 -21.13
N LEU A 442 16.57 14.79 -20.18
CA LEU A 442 15.85 13.50 -20.13
C LEU A 442 14.84 13.41 -18.99
N LEU A 443 15.15 13.94 -17.81
CA LEU A 443 14.32 13.75 -16.62
C LEU A 443 13.41 14.93 -16.27
N GLN A 444 13.58 16.09 -16.92
CA GLN A 444 12.92 17.33 -16.52
C GLN A 444 11.39 17.21 -16.54
N ASP A 445 10.81 16.72 -17.64
CA ASP A 445 9.36 16.58 -17.78
C ASP A 445 8.78 15.53 -16.82
N PHE A 446 9.48 14.41 -16.66
CA PHE A 446 9.08 13.35 -15.73
C PHE A 446 9.04 13.86 -14.27
N ILE A 447 10.04 14.64 -13.86
CA ILE A 447 10.12 15.16 -12.50
C ILE A 447 9.11 16.29 -12.29
N LYS A 448 8.97 17.20 -13.27
CA LYS A 448 8.00 18.30 -13.23
C LYS A 448 6.57 17.79 -12.99
N ASN A 449 6.19 16.68 -13.63
CA ASN A 449 4.86 16.08 -13.47
C ASN A 449 4.63 15.37 -12.13
N LYS A 450 5.68 15.15 -11.33
CA LYS A 450 5.61 14.47 -10.03
C LYS A 450 5.74 15.42 -8.82
N VAL A 451 6.17 16.66 -9.04
CA VAL A 451 6.39 17.66 -7.99
C VAL A 451 5.25 18.68 -8.01
N SER A 452 4.87 19.21 -6.84
CA SER A 452 3.83 20.24 -6.78
C SER A 452 4.28 21.51 -7.52
N PRO A 453 3.36 22.23 -8.19
CA PRO A 453 3.69 23.46 -8.92
C PRO A 453 4.43 24.49 -8.05
N GLU A 454 4.04 24.63 -6.78
CA GLU A 454 4.67 25.55 -5.83
C GLU A 454 6.15 25.24 -5.55
N ARG A 455 6.49 23.96 -5.34
CA ARG A 455 7.87 23.54 -5.06
C ARG A 455 8.74 23.65 -6.31
N TRP A 456 8.17 23.34 -7.47
CA TRP A 456 8.84 23.52 -8.75
C TRP A 456 9.20 25.00 -8.94
N GLN A 457 8.22 25.90 -8.79
CA GLN A 457 8.44 27.33 -8.95
C GLN A 457 9.43 27.89 -7.93
N TRP A 458 9.34 27.47 -6.66
CA TRP A 458 10.29 27.87 -5.62
C TRP A 458 11.75 27.52 -5.98
N LEU A 459 11.98 26.32 -6.52
CA LEU A 459 13.32 25.88 -6.96
C LEU A 459 13.83 26.76 -8.11
N GLN A 460 12.97 27.03 -9.09
CA GLN A 460 13.31 27.89 -10.23
C GLN A 460 13.66 29.30 -9.76
N ASP A 461 12.81 29.91 -8.93
CA ASP A 461 12.97 31.29 -8.48
C ASP A 461 14.23 31.48 -7.63
N LYS A 462 14.54 30.52 -6.75
CA LYS A 462 15.73 30.60 -5.89
C LYS A 462 17.03 30.59 -6.68
N VAL A 463 17.11 29.75 -7.72
CA VAL A 463 18.30 29.69 -8.57
C VAL A 463 18.33 30.82 -9.60
N ASN A 464 17.17 31.28 -10.12
CA ASN A 464 17.12 32.46 -10.99
C ASN A 464 17.61 33.73 -10.30
N GLN A 465 17.29 33.90 -9.01
CA GLN A 465 17.68 35.09 -8.24
C GLN A 465 19.18 35.15 -7.91
N HIS A 466 19.85 34.00 -7.71
CA HIS A 466 21.22 33.94 -7.18
C HIS A 466 22.23 33.30 -8.15
N GLY A 467 21.77 32.62 -9.20
CA GLY A 467 22.59 32.01 -10.25
C GLY A 467 23.77 31.21 -9.72
N TRP A 468 24.98 31.63 -10.08
CA TRP A 468 26.25 31.04 -9.67
C TRP A 468 26.45 31.00 -8.14
N GLN A 469 25.87 31.94 -7.39
CA GLN A 469 26.01 32.00 -5.93
C GLN A 469 25.30 30.83 -5.24
N ALA A 470 24.20 30.35 -5.82
CA ALA A 470 23.51 29.16 -5.33
C ALA A 470 24.40 27.92 -5.45
N VAL A 471 25.10 27.78 -6.58
CA VAL A 471 26.07 26.69 -6.80
C VAL A 471 27.23 26.83 -5.82
N ALA A 472 27.85 28.01 -5.74
CA ALA A 472 28.96 28.29 -4.84
C ALA A 472 28.64 27.92 -3.38
N PHE A 473 27.50 28.37 -2.88
CA PHE A 473 27.05 28.09 -1.51
C PHE A 473 26.93 26.59 -1.24
N THR A 474 26.32 25.84 -2.17
CA THR A 474 26.14 24.40 -2.02
C THR A 474 27.44 23.59 -2.17
N ARG A 475 28.47 24.13 -2.83
CA ARG A 475 29.80 23.48 -2.92
C ARG A 475 30.66 23.73 -1.70
N LEU A 476 30.55 24.91 -1.10
CA LEU A 476 31.27 25.24 0.13
C LEU A 476 30.64 24.59 1.35
N ILE A 477 29.31 24.49 1.42
CA ILE A 477 28.60 23.98 2.59
C ILE A 477 28.04 22.58 2.27
N PRO A 478 28.65 21.50 2.79
CA PRO A 478 28.29 20.12 2.44
C PRO A 478 27.06 19.64 3.23
N VAL A 479 25.97 20.40 3.20
CA VAL A 479 24.68 20.01 3.82
C VAL A 479 23.95 19.00 2.93
N PHE A 480 24.18 19.04 1.62
CA PHE A 480 23.51 18.19 0.65
C PHE A 480 24.49 17.30 -0.12
N PRO A 481 24.10 16.05 -0.47
CA PRO A 481 24.96 15.15 -1.23
C PRO A 481 25.31 15.72 -2.61
N PHE A 482 26.60 15.69 -2.96
CA PHE A 482 27.14 16.18 -4.25
C PHE A 482 26.39 15.63 -5.46
N ASN A 483 26.17 14.31 -5.51
CA ASN A 483 25.50 13.63 -6.61
C ASN A 483 24.07 14.16 -6.83
N LEU A 484 23.31 14.36 -5.75
CA LEU A 484 21.94 14.86 -5.81
C LEU A 484 21.88 16.31 -6.29
N LEU A 485 22.79 17.17 -5.80
CA LEU A 485 22.84 18.58 -6.19
C LEU A 485 23.05 18.74 -7.71
N ASN A 486 23.86 17.87 -8.32
CA ASN A 486 24.11 17.96 -9.76
C ASN A 486 22.83 17.75 -10.59
N TYR A 487 21.98 16.80 -10.19
CA TYR A 487 20.65 16.60 -10.79
C TYR A 487 19.70 17.78 -10.49
N LEU A 488 19.72 18.31 -9.26
CA LEU A 488 18.86 19.45 -8.90
C LEU A 488 19.18 20.70 -9.72
N PHE A 489 20.47 21.02 -9.92
CA PHE A 489 20.86 22.17 -10.73
C PHE A 489 20.53 21.99 -12.22
N GLY A 490 20.54 20.78 -12.76
CA GLY A 490 20.13 20.56 -14.15
C GLY A 490 18.63 20.80 -14.39
N LEU A 491 17.79 20.62 -13.36
CA LEU A 491 16.36 20.98 -13.40
C LEU A 491 16.10 22.48 -13.38
N THR A 492 17.10 23.27 -12.97
CA THR A 492 17.00 24.73 -12.80
C THR A 492 17.36 25.50 -14.08
N PRO A 493 16.96 26.78 -14.23
CA PRO A 493 17.28 27.60 -15.40
C PRO A 493 18.75 28.07 -15.45
N ILE A 494 19.61 27.65 -14.52
CA ILE A 494 21.01 28.12 -14.47
C ILE A 494 21.75 27.85 -15.79
N ALA A 495 22.51 28.83 -16.27
CA ALA A 495 23.36 28.65 -17.44
C ALA A 495 24.45 27.60 -17.16
N PHE A 496 24.69 26.70 -18.11
CA PHE A 496 25.66 25.60 -17.93
C PHE A 496 27.06 26.13 -17.58
N LEU A 497 27.52 27.20 -18.24
CA LEU A 497 28.82 27.81 -17.92
C LEU A 497 28.87 28.32 -16.48
N GLN A 498 27.81 28.96 -15.99
CA GLN A 498 27.74 29.43 -14.60
C GLN A 498 27.84 28.27 -13.61
N TYR A 499 27.17 27.16 -13.89
CA TYR A 499 27.26 25.94 -13.10
C TYR A 499 28.66 25.32 -13.13
N LEU A 500 29.28 25.25 -14.32
CA LEU A 500 30.56 24.59 -14.55
C LEU A 500 31.71 25.29 -13.81
N TRP A 501 31.89 26.60 -14.03
CA TRP A 501 33.00 27.34 -13.39
C TRP A 501 32.79 27.44 -11.89
N SER A 502 31.55 27.63 -11.42
CA SER A 502 31.25 27.68 -9.99
C SER A 502 31.55 26.34 -9.31
N THR A 503 31.21 25.23 -9.97
CA THR A 503 31.53 23.90 -9.45
C THR A 503 33.05 23.70 -9.37
N PHE A 504 33.80 24.08 -10.41
CA PHE A 504 35.26 23.99 -10.42
C PHE A 504 35.90 24.82 -9.29
N VAL A 505 35.55 26.11 -9.19
CA VAL A 505 36.20 27.03 -8.24
C VAL A 505 35.83 26.70 -6.79
N PHE A 506 34.54 26.52 -6.50
CA PHE A 506 34.08 26.41 -5.11
C PHE A 506 34.20 24.99 -4.54
N MET A 507 34.52 23.98 -5.34
CA MET A 507 34.92 22.66 -4.84
C MET A 507 36.41 22.52 -4.53
N LEU A 508 37.27 23.41 -5.05
CA LEU A 508 38.72 23.33 -4.85
C LEU A 508 39.13 23.19 -3.38
N PRO A 509 38.61 24.00 -2.42
CA PRO A 509 39.04 23.90 -1.02
C PRO A 509 38.78 22.51 -0.42
N ALA A 510 37.59 21.96 -0.65
CA ALA A 510 37.23 20.63 -0.19
C ALA A 510 38.05 19.55 -0.90
N CYS A 511 38.25 19.69 -2.22
CA CYS A 511 39.06 18.78 -3.02
C CYS A 511 40.52 18.71 -2.52
N ILE A 512 41.14 19.86 -2.27
CA ILE A 512 42.51 19.95 -1.73
C ILE A 512 42.61 19.20 -0.40
N ALA A 513 41.65 19.40 0.50
CA ALA A 513 41.65 18.71 1.78
C ALA A 513 41.52 17.19 1.67
N PHE A 514 40.57 16.70 0.88
CA PHE A 514 40.39 15.26 0.71
C PHE A 514 41.59 14.62 0.00
N VAL A 515 42.13 15.25 -1.04
CA VAL A 515 43.32 14.73 -1.73
C VAL A 515 44.54 14.76 -0.81
N ALA A 516 44.75 15.84 -0.05
CA ALA A 516 45.84 15.92 0.92
C ALA A 516 45.73 14.80 1.97
N PHE A 517 44.53 14.57 2.49
CA PHE A 517 44.27 13.45 3.40
C PHE A 517 44.54 12.08 2.75
N GLY A 518 44.12 11.87 1.50
CA GLY A 518 44.39 10.64 0.75
C GLY A 518 45.89 10.41 0.51
N SER A 519 46.64 11.47 0.20
CA SER A 519 48.10 11.42 0.07
C SER A 519 48.79 11.06 1.38
N SER A 520 48.37 11.67 2.49
CA SER A 520 48.88 11.36 3.83
C SER A 520 48.58 9.91 4.25
N LEU A 521 47.41 9.39 3.87
CA LEU A 521 47.05 7.99 4.10
C LEU A 521 47.95 7.05 3.28
N GLY A 522 48.29 7.42 2.05
CA GLY A 522 49.27 6.70 1.24
C GLY A 522 50.65 6.67 1.86
N GLU A 523 51.14 7.81 2.36
CA GLU A 523 52.43 7.87 3.08
C GLU A 523 52.44 7.02 4.36
N LEU A 524 51.34 6.95 5.09
CA LEU A 524 51.23 6.10 6.28
C LEU A 524 51.28 4.61 5.92
N ILE A 525 50.45 4.19 4.97
CA ILE A 525 50.31 2.77 4.59
C ILE A 525 51.60 2.26 3.94
N MET A 526 52.27 3.08 3.14
CA MET A 526 53.46 2.66 2.39
C MET A 526 54.79 2.91 3.14
N ARG A 527 54.85 3.91 4.03
CA ARG A 527 56.13 4.36 4.65
C ARG A 527 56.07 4.53 6.18
N GLY A 528 54.93 4.28 6.83
CA GLY A 528 54.79 4.39 8.29
C GLY A 528 54.92 5.80 8.86
N ASN A 529 54.80 6.86 8.04
CA ASN A 529 55.06 8.23 8.48
C ASN A 529 53.81 8.88 9.14
N ILE A 530 53.80 8.91 10.47
CA ILE A 530 52.70 9.47 11.28
C ILE A 530 52.57 11.00 11.14
N LYS A 531 53.65 11.73 10.82
CA LYS A 531 53.62 13.19 10.69
C LYS A 531 52.78 13.64 9.49
N GLY A 532 52.82 12.89 8.39
CA GLY A 532 52.01 13.16 7.19
C GLY A 532 50.51 13.07 7.48
N VAL A 533 50.09 12.12 8.33
CA VAL A 533 48.69 11.91 8.75
C VAL A 533 48.17 13.05 9.59
N ILE A 534 48.97 13.55 10.55
CA ILE A 534 48.58 14.69 11.40
C ILE A 534 48.37 15.94 10.55
N ILE A 535 49.24 16.18 9.57
CA ILE A 535 49.11 17.30 8.62
C ILE A 535 47.88 17.12 7.73
N GLY A 536 47.65 15.92 7.20
CA GLY A 536 46.47 15.62 6.37
C GLY A 536 45.15 15.80 7.12
N ILE A 537 45.07 15.36 8.39
CA ILE A 537 43.91 15.57 9.26
C ILE A 537 43.74 17.05 9.58
N ALA A 538 44.82 17.78 9.89
CA ALA A 538 44.74 19.21 10.17
C ALA A 538 44.22 20.00 8.96
N VAL A 539 44.70 19.70 7.75
CA VAL A 539 44.24 20.33 6.50
C VAL A 539 42.77 19.99 6.22
N ALA A 540 42.35 18.73 6.43
CA ALA A 540 40.97 18.31 6.27
C ALA A 540 40.01 19.00 7.26
N VAL A 541 40.41 19.12 8.53
CA VAL A 541 39.64 19.81 9.58
C VAL A 541 39.54 21.30 9.26
N VAL A 542 40.65 21.95 8.87
CA VAL A 542 40.64 23.38 8.51
C VAL A 542 39.77 23.64 7.28
N ALA A 543 39.87 22.83 6.24
CA ALA A 543 39.03 22.98 5.04
C ALA A 543 37.55 22.70 5.30
N PHE A 544 37.20 21.92 6.32
CA PHE A 544 35.83 21.70 6.76
C PHE A 544 35.31 22.86 7.64
N LEU A 545 36.17 23.47 8.46
CA LEU A 545 35.82 24.58 9.35
C LEU A 545 35.73 25.93 8.63
N VAL A 546 36.53 26.17 7.59
CA VAL A 546 36.55 27.43 6.82
C VAL A 546 35.17 27.77 6.21
N PRO A 547 34.45 26.84 5.55
CA PRO A 547 33.10 27.11 5.06
C PRO A 547 32.07 27.39 6.15
N LEU A 548 32.21 26.76 7.33
CA LEU A 548 31.35 27.02 8.50
C LEU A 548 31.60 28.43 9.06
N ALA A 549 32.85 28.89 9.08
CA ALA A 549 33.22 30.24 9.50
C ALA A 549 32.77 31.31 8.48
N LEU A 550 32.76 31.00 7.18
CA LEU A 550 32.29 31.90 6.12
C LEU A 550 30.75 31.92 5.96
N ARG A 551 30.03 31.08 6.71
CA ARG A 551 28.56 30.99 6.69
C ARG A 551 27.84 32.35 6.87
N PRO A 552 28.25 33.25 7.79
CA PRO A 552 27.59 34.56 7.97
C PRO A 552 27.76 35.49 6.77
N PHE A 553 28.91 35.42 6.09
CA PHE A 553 29.25 36.24 4.94
C PHE A 553 28.38 35.89 3.73
N PHE A 554 28.26 34.59 3.41
CA PHE A 554 27.41 34.13 2.31
C PHE A 554 25.91 34.31 2.58
N ARG A 555 25.50 34.25 3.85
CA ARG A 555 24.11 34.54 4.24
C ARG A 555 23.74 36.00 3.94
N LYS A 556 24.68 36.93 4.18
CA LYS A 556 24.53 38.37 3.90
C LYS A 556 24.44 38.69 2.40
N ILE A 557 25.10 37.89 1.56
CA ILE A 557 25.05 38.03 0.09
C ILE A 557 23.68 37.58 -0.47
N GLY A 558 23.04 36.59 0.15
CA GLY A 558 21.69 36.11 -0.24
C GLY A 558 20.51 36.98 0.23
N ASP A 559 20.76 37.97 1.09
CA ASP A 559 19.73 38.87 1.64
C ASP A 559 19.62 40.22 0.88
N ASN A 560 20.50 40.50 -0.08
CA ASN A 560 20.42 41.71 -0.91
C ASN A 560 19.33 41.58 -1.98
N LYS A 561 18.08 41.88 -1.59
CA LYS A 561 16.93 42.04 -2.50
C LYS A 561 17.03 43.35 -3.31
N PRO A 562 16.77 43.36 -4.63
CA PRO A 562 16.17 44.54 -5.24
C PRO A 562 14.70 44.69 -4.74
N PRO A 563 14.18 45.92 -4.59
CA PRO A 563 12.85 46.14 -4.06
C PRO A 563 11.79 45.51 -4.97
N VAL A 564 10.90 44.71 -4.36
CA VAL A 564 9.75 44.13 -5.04
C VAL A 564 8.73 45.23 -5.28
N ALA A 565 8.39 45.49 -6.55
CA ALA A 565 7.31 46.39 -6.92
C ALA A 565 6.00 45.92 -6.29
N ASP A 566 5.35 46.84 -5.58
CA ASP A 566 4.14 46.64 -4.79
C ASP A 566 2.97 46.20 -5.69
N LYS A 567 2.47 44.97 -5.52
CA LYS A 567 1.21 44.51 -6.12
C LYS A 567 0.05 45.00 -5.26
N LYS A 568 -0.25 46.30 -5.35
CA LYS A 568 -1.53 46.89 -4.95
C LYS A 568 -2.16 47.59 -6.15
N SER A 569 -2.97 46.85 -6.92
CA SER A 569 -4.18 47.33 -7.61
C SER A 569 -4.61 46.29 -8.66
N ARG A 570 -5.63 45.51 -8.32
CA ARG A 570 -6.65 44.95 -9.21
C ARG A 570 -7.68 44.22 -8.36
N LYS A 571 -8.37 45.02 -7.55
CA LYS A 571 -9.80 44.88 -7.31
C LYS A 571 -10.38 46.19 -7.81
N ASP A 572 -10.98 46.12 -8.98
CA ASP A 572 -12.22 46.79 -9.37
C ASP A 572 -12.75 46.04 -10.60
#